data_AF-A0A6M1UDQ2-F1
#
_entry.id   AF-A0A6M1UDQ2-F1
#
_cell.length_a   1.000
_cell.length_b   1.000
_cell.length_c   1.000
_cell.angle_alpha   90.00
_cell.angle_beta   90.00
_cell.angle_gamma   90.00
#
_symmetry.space_group_name_H-M   'P 1'
#
loop_
_entity.id
_entity.type
_entity.pdbx_description
1 polymer ?
#
loop_
_entity_poly.entity_id
_entity_poly.type
_entity_poly.pdbx_seq_one_letter_code
_entity_poly.pdbx_strand_id
1 'polypeptide(L)'
;MLRKLALAVLMLLTAASTVQVNHAEAATYRDLEGHWSKETVAFLSKLGIYWHVKGSFQPDAPISRGEALALLNRIVEAAYGRLGDPYAKTQADYRYPMAGEIRGLVGNINTLYYIYQHRYSDVTPGHDMLYYLHLSATGKKMRDIKPYRANWWLSSNHLNQPLTREEASMLFFHVLSPQIAKKSGFTEADAKDRFTQIYQWKVNSVYIDTPTPFATLIKGYHILEGSGRIFWPYAKVTRAQFALMLKRLYDTYALEKNQLFNGSMESQIEAANTYLTAVSYAWEKRNLKEMARYFSPDVLKKIGTLPKIPLHDYAGVLKISDEDSNHLSIQVSGTYHSYLYGDYEVDYQLKKNPQANNPYEWQVTAVSVRQP
;
A
#
# COMPACT_ATOMS: atom_id res chain seq x y z
N MET A 1 21.43 -37.75 44.22
CA MET A 1 20.68 -38.16 43.00
C MET A 1 19.75 -37.06 42.46
N LEU A 2 19.23 -36.12 43.25
CA LEU A 2 18.32 -35.06 42.77
C LEU A 2 18.94 -33.97 41.86
N ARG A 3 20.27 -33.75 41.87
CA ARG A 3 20.91 -32.73 41.00
C ARG A 3 21.14 -33.18 39.55
N LYS A 4 21.12 -34.48 39.27
CA LYS A 4 21.29 -35.02 37.91
C LYS A 4 19.96 -35.13 37.13
N LEU A 5 18.82 -35.17 37.83
CA LEU A 5 17.50 -35.11 37.18
C LEU A 5 17.11 -33.69 36.74
N ALA A 6 17.59 -32.65 37.43
CA ALA A 6 17.27 -31.27 37.07
C ALA A 6 17.90 -30.83 35.72
N LEU A 7 19.09 -31.34 35.37
CA LEU A 7 19.70 -31.07 34.06
C LEU A 7 19.06 -31.86 32.91
N ALA A 8 18.52 -33.05 33.18
CA ALA A 8 17.84 -33.86 32.16
C ALA A 8 16.48 -33.26 31.77
N VAL A 9 15.79 -32.62 32.71
CA VAL A 9 14.51 -31.92 32.44
C VAL A 9 14.75 -30.55 31.79
N LEU A 10 15.89 -29.89 32.05
CA LEU A 10 16.23 -28.60 31.43
C LEU A 10 16.74 -28.73 29.98
N MET A 11 17.32 -29.87 29.58
CA MET A 11 17.69 -30.17 28.19
C MET A 11 16.52 -30.64 27.30
N LEU A 12 15.38 -30.96 27.89
CA LEU A 12 14.16 -31.36 27.16
C LEU A 12 13.23 -30.18 26.82
N LEU A 13 13.59 -28.95 27.25
CA LEU A 13 12.81 -27.72 26.99
C LEU A 13 13.41 -26.82 25.89
N THR A 14 14.53 -27.21 25.27
CA THR A 14 15.02 -26.59 24.03
C THR A 14 14.57 -27.41 22.82
N ALA A 15 13.27 -27.64 22.67
CA ALA A 15 12.73 -27.86 21.34
C ALA A 15 12.90 -26.52 20.61
N ALA A 16 14.00 -26.39 19.87
CA ALA A 16 14.15 -25.37 18.86
C ALA A 16 12.91 -25.45 17.98
N SER A 17 11.96 -24.55 18.23
CA SER A 17 10.85 -24.33 17.34
C SER A 17 11.49 -23.72 16.11
N THR A 18 11.92 -24.57 15.18
CA THR A 18 12.11 -24.15 13.81
C THR A 18 10.75 -23.60 13.41
N VAL A 19 10.62 -22.27 13.48
CA VAL A 19 9.55 -21.56 12.81
C VAL A 19 9.73 -21.96 11.36
N GLN A 20 8.97 -22.96 10.91
CA GLN A 20 8.77 -23.20 9.51
C GLN A 20 8.13 -21.92 9.01
N VAL A 21 8.97 -21.08 8.40
CA VAL A 21 8.48 -20.08 7.47
C VAL A 21 7.83 -20.91 6.39
N ASN A 22 6.50 -21.06 6.45
CA ASN A 22 5.73 -21.56 5.33
C ASN A 22 6.02 -20.56 4.21
N HIS A 23 7.02 -20.88 3.38
CA HIS A 23 7.09 -20.35 2.03
C HIS A 23 5.74 -20.68 1.45
N ALA A 24 4.92 -19.66 1.18
CA ALA A 24 3.66 -19.85 0.51
C ALA A 24 3.97 -20.58 -0.80
N GLU A 25 3.67 -21.87 -0.84
CA GLU A 25 3.79 -22.67 -2.04
C GLU A 25 2.98 -21.94 -3.12
N ALA A 26 3.59 -21.68 -4.28
CA ALA A 26 2.95 -20.91 -5.33
C ALA A 26 1.60 -21.58 -5.65
N ALA A 27 0.49 -20.83 -5.51
CA ALA A 27 -0.84 -21.39 -5.67
C ALA A 27 -0.97 -22.04 -7.05
N THR A 28 -1.30 -23.33 -7.08
CA THR A 28 -1.62 -24.07 -8.31
C THR A 28 -3.13 -24.21 -8.40
N TYR A 29 -3.74 -23.43 -9.31
CA TYR A 29 -5.16 -23.50 -9.62
C TYR A 29 -5.35 -24.33 -10.88
N ARG A 30 -6.18 -25.38 -10.81
CA ARG A 30 -6.37 -26.32 -11.94
C ARG A 30 -6.95 -25.65 -13.18
N ASP A 31 -7.82 -24.67 -12.99
CA ASP A 31 -8.49 -23.90 -14.03
C ASP A 31 -7.65 -22.73 -14.59
N LEU A 32 -6.39 -22.61 -14.15
CA LEU A 32 -5.41 -21.74 -14.80
C LEU A 32 -4.50 -22.50 -15.78
N GLU A 33 -4.61 -23.82 -15.88
CA GLU A 33 -3.84 -24.57 -16.88
C GLU A 33 -4.21 -24.13 -18.31
N GLY A 34 -3.20 -23.69 -19.07
CA GLY A 34 -3.40 -23.09 -20.40
C GLY A 34 -4.02 -21.69 -20.42
N HIS A 35 -4.37 -21.11 -19.27
CA HIS A 35 -4.96 -19.77 -19.19
C HIS A 35 -3.88 -18.67 -19.21
N TRP A 36 -4.10 -17.60 -19.96
CA TRP A 36 -3.13 -16.49 -20.14
C TRP A 36 -2.72 -15.82 -18.82
N SER A 37 -3.58 -15.87 -17.79
CA SER A 37 -3.31 -15.26 -16.49
C SER A 37 -2.52 -16.15 -15.54
N LYS A 38 -2.16 -17.38 -15.92
CA LYS A 38 -1.50 -18.37 -15.04
C LYS A 38 -0.27 -17.78 -14.34
N GLU A 39 0.64 -17.21 -15.11
CA GLU A 39 1.90 -16.65 -14.59
C GLU A 39 1.66 -15.43 -13.71
N THR A 40 0.77 -14.54 -14.14
CA THR A 40 0.37 -13.35 -13.37
C THR A 40 -0.21 -13.72 -12.01
N VAL A 41 -1.13 -14.69 -11.97
CA VAL A 41 -1.75 -15.14 -10.72
C VAL A 41 -0.73 -15.89 -9.85
N ALA A 42 0.16 -16.69 -10.45
CA ALA A 42 1.23 -17.35 -9.72
C ALA A 42 2.19 -16.34 -9.06
N PHE A 43 2.56 -15.28 -9.78
CA PHE A 43 3.36 -14.18 -9.24
C PHE A 43 2.66 -13.50 -8.05
N LEU A 44 1.40 -13.10 -8.21
CA LEU A 44 0.63 -12.46 -7.14
C LEU A 44 0.38 -13.39 -5.95
N SER A 45 0.29 -14.71 -6.17
CA SER A 45 0.17 -15.70 -5.10
C SER A 45 1.47 -15.83 -4.30
N LYS A 46 2.63 -15.79 -4.97
CA LYS A 46 3.94 -15.75 -4.28
C LYS A 46 4.11 -14.49 -3.41
N LEU A 47 3.54 -13.37 -3.84
CA LEU A 47 3.47 -12.14 -3.05
C LEU A 47 2.43 -12.18 -1.91
N GLY A 48 1.65 -13.26 -1.79
CA GLY A 48 0.60 -13.39 -0.79
C GLY A 48 -0.67 -12.56 -1.06
N ILE A 49 -0.81 -12.01 -2.28
CA ILE A 49 -1.97 -11.19 -2.68
C ILE A 49 -3.21 -12.07 -2.85
N TYR A 50 -3.04 -13.19 -3.56
CA TYR A 50 -4.03 -14.25 -3.61
C TYR A 50 -3.62 -15.35 -2.62
N TRP A 51 -4.46 -15.57 -1.62
CA TRP A 51 -4.26 -16.66 -0.66
C TRP A 51 -4.97 -17.92 -1.13
N HIS A 52 -4.37 -19.06 -0.82
CA HIS A 52 -4.82 -20.35 -1.28
C HIS A 52 -6.16 -20.75 -0.65
N VAL A 53 -7.19 -20.92 -1.48
CA VAL A 53 -8.27 -21.88 -1.21
C VAL A 53 -8.03 -23.04 -2.17
N LYS A 54 -7.90 -24.26 -1.65
CA LYS A 54 -7.92 -25.46 -2.50
C LYS A 54 -9.16 -25.40 -3.39
N GLY A 55 -8.98 -25.29 -4.71
CA GLY A 55 -10.10 -25.08 -5.63
C GLY A 55 -9.72 -24.43 -6.95
N SER A 56 -10.68 -23.71 -7.52
CA SER A 56 -10.62 -23.03 -8.81
C SER A 56 -10.47 -21.52 -8.59
N PHE A 57 -9.62 -20.87 -9.37
CA PHE A 57 -9.40 -19.42 -9.35
C PHE A 57 -10.56 -18.64 -9.98
N GLN A 58 -11.28 -19.27 -10.92
CA GLN A 58 -12.36 -18.71 -11.74
C GLN A 58 -11.90 -17.49 -12.56
N PRO A 59 -10.89 -17.63 -13.42
CA PRO A 59 -10.26 -16.48 -14.09
C PRO A 59 -11.24 -15.59 -14.88
N ASP A 60 -12.27 -16.19 -15.47
CA ASP A 60 -13.26 -15.51 -16.29
C ASP A 60 -14.48 -15.00 -15.50
N ALA A 61 -14.60 -15.36 -14.22
CA ALA A 61 -15.66 -14.84 -13.38
C ALA A 61 -15.43 -13.34 -13.10
N PRO A 62 -16.50 -12.53 -13.02
CA PRO A 62 -16.38 -11.14 -12.59
C PRO A 62 -15.81 -11.03 -11.18
N ILE A 63 -14.90 -10.08 -10.97
CA ILE A 63 -14.45 -9.74 -9.62
C ILE A 63 -15.51 -8.89 -8.91
N SER A 64 -15.72 -9.13 -7.62
CA SER A 64 -16.59 -8.26 -6.82
C SER A 64 -15.89 -6.95 -6.44
N ARG A 65 -16.67 -5.89 -6.18
CA ARG A 65 -16.15 -4.60 -5.72
C ARG A 65 -15.34 -4.72 -4.43
N GLY A 66 -15.85 -5.48 -3.46
CA GLY A 66 -15.18 -5.68 -2.18
C GLY A 66 -13.93 -6.54 -2.29
N GLU A 67 -13.91 -7.55 -3.16
CA GLU A 67 -12.69 -8.32 -3.45
C GLU A 67 -11.62 -7.44 -4.10
N ALA A 68 -12.00 -6.59 -5.05
CA ALA A 68 -11.08 -5.65 -5.69
C ALA A 68 -10.42 -4.70 -4.69
N LEU A 69 -11.19 -4.11 -3.77
CA LEU A 69 -10.67 -3.25 -2.70
C LEU A 69 -9.71 -4.00 -1.76
N ALA A 70 -10.04 -5.24 -1.38
CA ALA A 70 -9.16 -6.03 -0.52
C ALA A 70 -7.83 -6.35 -1.21
N LEU A 71 -7.86 -6.74 -2.49
CA LEU A 71 -6.64 -7.02 -3.26
C LEU A 71 -5.80 -5.77 -3.49
N LEU A 72 -6.42 -4.59 -3.66
CA LEU A 72 -5.70 -3.32 -3.70
C LEU A 72 -5.00 -3.01 -2.37
N ASN A 73 -5.61 -3.34 -1.22
CA ASN A 73 -4.89 -3.19 0.06
C ASN A 73 -3.62 -4.04 0.06
N ARG A 74 -3.77 -5.31 -0.31
CA ARG A 74 -2.66 -6.26 -0.31
C ARG A 74 -1.56 -5.83 -1.26
N ILE A 75 -1.89 -5.32 -2.45
CA ILE A 75 -0.86 -4.91 -3.41
C ILE A 75 -0.11 -3.65 -2.94
N VAL A 76 -0.81 -2.71 -2.28
CA VAL A 76 -0.19 -1.54 -1.65
C VAL A 76 0.72 -1.99 -0.49
N GLU A 77 0.24 -2.88 0.38
CA GLU A 77 1.07 -3.44 1.47
C GLU A 77 2.26 -4.26 0.96
N ALA A 78 2.11 -4.99 -0.14
CA ALA A 78 3.21 -5.70 -0.77
C ALA A 78 4.22 -4.74 -1.43
N ALA A 79 3.78 -3.58 -1.92
CA ALA A 79 4.64 -2.60 -2.57
C ALA A 79 5.32 -1.66 -1.57
N TYR A 80 4.71 -1.32 -0.44
CA TYR A 80 5.22 -0.30 0.48
C TYR A 80 5.29 -0.75 1.94
N GLY A 81 4.76 -1.93 2.27
CA GLY A 81 4.48 -2.28 3.65
C GLY A 81 3.21 -1.61 4.16
N ARG A 82 2.92 -1.80 5.45
CA ARG A 82 1.85 -1.06 6.10
C ARG A 82 2.36 0.31 6.48
N LEU A 83 1.66 1.34 6.02
CA LEU A 83 2.07 2.73 6.20
C LEU A 83 1.21 3.43 7.25
N GLY A 84 -0.08 3.08 7.31
CA GLY A 84 -1.05 3.74 8.18
C GLY A 84 -1.97 2.77 8.88
N ASP A 85 -2.61 3.27 9.93
CA ASP A 85 -3.66 2.50 10.59
C ASP A 85 -4.91 2.36 9.74
N PRO A 86 -5.66 1.25 9.88
CA PRO A 86 -6.96 1.12 9.27
C PRO A 86 -7.83 2.34 9.60
N TYR A 87 -8.37 3.01 8.58
CA TYR A 87 -9.10 4.24 8.78
C TYR A 87 -10.43 3.99 9.50
N ALA A 88 -10.54 4.44 10.76
CA ALA A 88 -11.65 4.11 11.64
C ALA A 88 -13.01 4.63 11.11
N LYS A 89 -13.01 5.74 10.36
CA LYS A 89 -14.22 6.39 9.82
C LYS A 89 -14.64 5.87 8.45
N THR A 90 -14.05 4.79 7.96
CA THR A 90 -14.42 4.18 6.66
C THR A 90 -15.90 3.81 6.60
N GLN A 91 -16.60 4.32 5.58
CA GLN A 91 -18.03 4.10 5.35
C GLN A 91 -18.32 2.83 4.52
N ALA A 92 -17.93 1.65 5.04
CA ALA A 92 -18.21 0.34 4.43
C ALA A 92 -18.68 -0.71 5.45
N ASP A 93 -19.57 -1.63 5.03
CA ASP A 93 -20.19 -2.66 5.88
C ASP A 93 -19.18 -3.41 6.75
N TYR A 94 -19.22 -3.16 8.06
CA TYR A 94 -18.31 -3.79 9.01
C TYR A 94 -18.49 -5.31 9.07
N ARG A 95 -19.65 -5.83 8.63
CA ARG A 95 -19.95 -7.27 8.54
C ARG A 95 -19.47 -7.88 7.23
N TYR A 96 -19.05 -7.07 6.26
CA TYR A 96 -18.44 -7.60 5.03
C TYR A 96 -17.14 -8.32 5.39
N PRO A 97 -16.90 -9.56 4.90
CA PRO A 97 -15.77 -10.37 5.35
C PRO A 97 -14.40 -9.69 5.24
N MET A 98 -14.19 -8.83 4.23
CA MET A 98 -12.93 -8.12 4.00
C MET A 98 -12.96 -6.65 4.48
N ALA A 99 -13.91 -6.27 5.34
CA ALA A 99 -14.03 -4.89 5.82
C ALA A 99 -12.75 -4.35 6.47
N GLY A 100 -11.99 -5.20 7.17
CA GLY A 100 -10.69 -4.82 7.74
C GLY A 100 -9.68 -4.41 6.68
N GLU A 101 -9.61 -5.13 5.56
CA GLU A 101 -8.71 -4.83 4.45
C GLU A 101 -9.13 -3.56 3.70
N ILE A 102 -10.45 -3.31 3.59
CA ILE A 102 -10.96 -2.06 3.02
C ILE A 102 -10.54 -0.86 3.89
N ARG A 103 -10.63 -0.97 5.22
CA ARG A 103 -10.14 0.08 6.13
C ARG A 103 -8.63 0.26 6.04
N GLY A 104 -7.89 -0.84 5.92
CA GLY A 104 -6.45 -0.84 5.67
C GLY A 104 -6.10 -0.08 4.39
N LEU A 105 -6.81 -0.33 3.29
CA LEU A 105 -6.59 0.35 2.02
C LEU A 105 -6.74 1.87 2.17
N VAL A 106 -7.83 2.30 2.81
CA VAL A 106 -8.09 3.73 3.03
C VAL A 106 -6.97 4.36 3.86
N GLY A 107 -6.54 3.69 4.94
CA GLY A 107 -5.42 4.14 5.76
C GLY A 107 -4.13 4.28 4.96
N ASN A 108 -3.74 3.23 4.24
CA ASN A 108 -2.50 3.19 3.48
C ASN A 108 -2.46 4.22 2.34
N ILE A 109 -3.53 4.38 1.55
CA ILE A 109 -3.58 5.38 0.47
C ILE A 109 -3.54 6.80 1.03
N ASN A 110 -4.28 7.07 2.12
CA ASN A 110 -4.26 8.39 2.74
C ASN A 110 -2.86 8.72 3.26
N THR A 111 -2.18 7.76 3.91
CA THR A 111 -0.80 7.95 4.36
C THR A 111 0.18 8.14 3.20
N LEU A 112 0.06 7.39 2.11
CA LEU A 112 0.86 7.64 0.89
C LEU A 112 0.70 9.07 0.38
N TYR A 113 -0.52 9.60 0.44
CA TYR A 113 -0.79 10.97 0.04
C TYR A 113 -0.17 11.99 1.02
N TYR A 114 -0.18 11.71 2.32
CA TYR A 114 0.46 12.56 3.34
C TYR A 114 1.98 12.57 3.23
N ILE A 115 2.59 11.41 2.93
CA ILE A 115 4.03 11.30 2.64
C ILE A 115 4.39 12.18 1.44
N TYR A 116 3.62 12.10 0.36
CA TYR A 116 3.83 12.94 -0.82
C TYR A 116 3.74 14.44 -0.50
N GLN A 117 2.82 14.84 0.37
CA GLN A 117 2.65 16.24 0.76
C GLN A 117 3.64 16.69 1.84
N HIS A 118 4.41 15.76 2.44
CA HIS A 118 5.22 15.99 3.63
C HIS A 118 4.43 16.62 4.78
N ARG A 119 3.15 16.25 4.93
CA ARG A 119 2.26 16.71 6.01
C ARG A 119 0.94 15.95 6.04
N TYR A 120 0.25 16.07 7.16
CA TYR A 120 -1.15 15.71 7.28
C TYR A 120 -2.04 16.58 6.38
N SER A 121 -3.06 15.98 5.77
CA SER A 121 -3.99 16.67 4.89
C SER A 121 -5.43 16.23 5.13
N ASP A 122 -6.38 17.15 4.92
CA ASP A 122 -7.81 16.85 4.89
C ASP A 122 -8.23 16.12 3.61
N VAL A 123 -7.37 16.09 2.60
CA VAL A 123 -7.58 15.30 1.38
C VAL A 123 -7.41 13.82 1.74
N THR A 124 -8.44 13.02 1.47
CA THR A 124 -8.48 11.60 1.85
C THR A 124 -8.84 10.74 0.63
N PRO A 125 -7.89 10.50 -0.29
CA PRO A 125 -8.18 9.81 -1.55
C PRO A 125 -8.82 8.44 -1.35
N GLY A 126 -8.48 7.73 -0.27
CA GLY A 126 -9.09 6.45 0.07
C GLY A 126 -10.58 6.56 0.45
N HIS A 127 -10.97 7.64 1.13
CA HIS A 127 -12.38 7.88 1.48
C HIS A 127 -13.18 8.29 0.26
N ASP A 128 -12.63 9.20 -0.56
CA ASP A 128 -13.23 9.69 -1.79
C ASP A 128 -13.47 8.54 -2.79
N MET A 129 -12.51 7.62 -2.89
CA MET A 129 -12.63 6.38 -3.67
C MET A 129 -13.88 5.57 -3.27
N LEU A 130 -14.12 5.37 -1.97
CA LEU A 130 -15.29 4.62 -1.50
C LEU A 130 -16.59 5.37 -1.74
N TYR A 131 -16.57 6.70 -1.65
CA TYR A 131 -17.73 7.53 -1.96
C TYR A 131 -18.12 7.42 -3.44
N TYR A 132 -17.16 7.52 -4.36
CA TYR A 132 -17.42 7.34 -5.79
C TYR A 132 -17.93 5.94 -6.10
N LEU A 133 -17.39 4.93 -5.44
CA LEU A 133 -17.91 3.56 -5.58
C LEU A 133 -19.36 3.45 -5.09
N HIS A 134 -19.73 4.15 -4.01
CA HIS A 134 -21.10 4.22 -3.52
C HIS A 134 -22.04 4.92 -4.53
N LEU A 135 -21.60 6.03 -5.14
CA LEU A 135 -22.37 6.70 -6.20
C LEU A 135 -22.65 5.74 -7.34
N SER A 136 -21.61 5.09 -7.86
CA SER A 136 -21.74 4.08 -8.92
C SER A 136 -22.70 2.96 -8.52
N ALA A 137 -22.54 2.41 -7.31
CA ALA A 137 -23.37 1.32 -6.80
C ALA A 137 -24.86 1.68 -6.64
N THR A 138 -25.16 2.98 -6.44
CA THR A 138 -26.53 3.50 -6.30
C THR A 138 -27.09 4.07 -7.60
N GLY A 139 -26.44 3.78 -8.75
CA GLY A 139 -26.89 4.22 -10.08
C GLY A 139 -26.64 5.71 -10.35
N LYS A 140 -25.89 6.40 -9.49
CA LYS A 140 -25.49 7.79 -9.69
C LYS A 140 -24.20 7.85 -10.49
N LYS A 141 -24.02 8.95 -11.23
CA LYS A 141 -22.76 9.20 -11.93
C LYS A 141 -21.67 9.48 -10.91
N MET A 142 -20.47 8.94 -11.09
CA MET A 142 -19.31 9.30 -10.26
C MET A 142 -18.86 10.76 -10.42
N ARG A 143 -19.42 11.47 -11.43
CA ARG A 143 -19.26 12.91 -11.67
C ARG A 143 -20.52 13.72 -11.27
N ASP A 144 -21.45 13.16 -10.48
CA ASP A 144 -22.75 13.80 -10.21
C ASP A 144 -22.70 15.04 -9.31
N ILE A 145 -23.06 16.20 -9.91
CA ILE A 145 -23.49 17.55 -9.45
C ILE A 145 -23.79 17.86 -7.96
N LYS A 146 -24.25 16.84 -7.22
CA LYS A 146 -24.96 17.05 -5.94
C LYS A 146 -24.10 16.88 -4.69
N PRO A 147 -24.07 17.87 -3.78
CA PRO A 147 -23.15 17.93 -2.65
C PRO A 147 -23.16 16.67 -1.80
N TYR A 148 -22.01 16.45 -1.17
CA TYR A 148 -21.74 15.34 -0.27
C TYR A 148 -22.89 15.12 0.72
N ARG A 149 -23.55 13.96 0.66
CA ARG A 149 -24.55 13.58 1.67
C ARG A 149 -23.81 12.88 2.80
N ALA A 150 -23.81 13.41 4.01
CA ALA A 150 -23.12 12.79 5.16
C ALA A 150 -23.55 11.33 5.43
N ASN A 151 -24.80 10.97 5.08
CA ASN A 151 -25.35 9.64 5.31
C ASN A 151 -25.22 8.76 4.06
N TRP A 152 -24.02 8.24 3.81
CA TRP A 152 -23.79 7.20 2.80
C TRP A 152 -23.00 6.03 3.38
N TRP A 153 -23.10 4.89 2.70
CA TRP A 153 -22.48 3.64 3.11
C TRP A 153 -22.36 2.67 1.94
N LEU A 154 -21.25 1.94 1.88
CA LEU A 154 -21.11 0.76 1.02
C LEU A 154 -21.63 -0.48 1.76
N SER A 155 -22.84 -0.92 1.40
CA SER A 155 -23.44 -2.14 1.96
C SER A 155 -22.71 -3.40 1.49
N SER A 156 -22.80 -4.50 2.26
CA SER A 156 -22.29 -5.80 1.80
C SER A 156 -22.90 -6.22 0.46
N ASN A 157 -24.18 -5.89 0.20
CA ASN A 157 -24.80 -6.15 -1.09
C ASN A 157 -24.04 -5.43 -2.22
N HIS A 158 -23.76 -4.13 -2.06
CA HIS A 158 -23.01 -3.36 -3.06
C HIS A 158 -21.58 -3.89 -3.25
N LEU A 159 -20.91 -4.28 -2.15
CA LEU A 159 -19.56 -4.84 -2.18
C LEU A 159 -19.49 -6.21 -2.89
N ASN A 160 -20.56 -7.01 -2.82
CA ASN A 160 -20.67 -8.30 -3.52
C ASN A 160 -20.96 -8.18 -5.02
N GLN A 161 -21.34 -7.00 -5.52
CA GLN A 161 -21.64 -6.83 -6.94
C GLN A 161 -20.37 -6.81 -7.82
N PRO A 162 -20.49 -7.21 -9.10
CA PRO A 162 -19.39 -7.16 -10.06
C PRO A 162 -18.85 -5.74 -10.33
N LEU A 163 -17.53 -5.59 -10.28
CA LEU A 163 -16.80 -4.37 -10.62
C LEU A 163 -16.86 -4.08 -12.13
N THR A 164 -17.14 -2.84 -12.51
CA THR A 164 -17.04 -2.40 -13.91
C THR A 164 -15.65 -1.84 -14.24
N ARG A 165 -15.29 -1.76 -15.53
CA ARG A 165 -14.04 -1.12 -15.97
C ARG A 165 -13.92 0.35 -15.53
N GLU A 166 -15.05 1.05 -15.50
CA GLU A 166 -15.14 2.44 -15.02
C GLU A 166 -14.91 2.55 -13.51
N GLU A 167 -15.47 1.63 -12.73
CA GLU A 167 -15.18 1.57 -11.29
C GLU A 167 -13.71 1.21 -11.06
N ALA A 168 -13.16 0.24 -11.81
CA ALA A 168 -11.76 -0.13 -11.72
C ALA A 168 -10.83 1.07 -11.99
N SER A 169 -11.07 1.85 -13.05
CA SER A 169 -10.26 3.04 -13.34
C SER A 169 -10.31 4.06 -12.21
N MET A 170 -11.48 4.26 -11.60
CA MET A 170 -11.64 5.11 -10.43
C MET A 170 -10.84 4.59 -9.23
N LEU A 171 -10.87 3.28 -8.95
CA LEU A 171 -10.08 2.72 -7.84
C LEU A 171 -8.57 2.93 -8.05
N PHE A 172 -8.06 2.59 -9.24
CA PHE A 172 -6.64 2.74 -9.55
C PHE A 172 -6.19 4.20 -9.57
N PHE A 173 -7.05 5.13 -9.97
CA PHE A 173 -6.76 6.56 -9.90
C PHE A 173 -6.46 7.02 -8.47
N HIS A 174 -7.25 6.60 -7.48
CA HIS A 174 -7.04 7.01 -6.08
C HIS A 174 -5.81 6.33 -5.47
N VAL A 175 -5.58 5.06 -5.82
CA VAL A 175 -4.40 4.30 -5.40
C VAL A 175 -3.10 4.90 -5.98
N LEU A 176 -3.17 5.49 -7.18
CA LEU A 176 -2.07 6.23 -7.83
C LEU A 176 -2.08 7.74 -7.52
N SER A 177 -2.83 8.19 -6.52
CA SER A 177 -3.00 9.62 -6.26
C SER A 177 -1.68 10.39 -6.08
N PRO A 178 -0.65 9.88 -5.38
CA PRO A 178 0.65 10.56 -5.31
C PRO A 178 1.32 10.68 -6.69
N GLN A 179 1.38 9.59 -7.45
CA GLN A 179 2.04 9.54 -8.75
C GLN A 179 1.37 10.49 -9.75
N ILE A 180 0.04 10.54 -9.73
CA ILE A 180 -0.74 11.40 -10.63
C ILE A 180 -0.52 12.86 -10.27
N ALA A 181 -0.53 13.19 -8.97
CA ALA A 181 -0.30 14.56 -8.52
C ALA A 181 1.08 15.07 -8.94
N LYS A 182 2.14 14.27 -8.72
CA LYS A 182 3.51 14.56 -9.17
C LYS A 182 3.60 14.78 -10.67
N LYS A 183 3.12 13.81 -11.46
CA LYS A 183 3.25 13.83 -12.93
C LYS A 183 2.47 14.97 -13.57
N SER A 184 1.34 15.35 -12.97
CA SER A 184 0.47 16.39 -13.51
C SER A 184 0.84 17.79 -13.02
N GLY A 185 1.78 17.91 -12.07
CA GLY A 185 2.11 19.19 -11.41
C GLY A 185 0.92 19.79 -10.65
N PHE A 186 0.01 18.96 -10.14
CA PHE A 186 -1.20 19.44 -9.47
C PHE A 186 -0.84 20.14 -8.16
N THR A 187 -1.45 21.30 -7.93
CA THR A 187 -1.38 21.98 -6.64
C THR A 187 -2.27 21.27 -5.61
N GLU A 188 -2.08 21.55 -4.32
CA GLU A 188 -3.02 21.07 -3.29
C GLU A 188 -4.45 21.56 -3.56
N ALA A 189 -4.62 22.79 -4.04
CA ALA A 189 -5.95 23.31 -4.40
C ALA A 189 -6.59 22.45 -5.49
N ASP A 190 -5.83 22.10 -6.55
CA ASP A 190 -6.31 21.17 -7.58
C ASP A 190 -6.61 19.79 -7.02
N ALA A 191 -5.80 19.29 -6.08
CA ALA A 191 -6.03 18.00 -5.45
C ALA A 191 -7.27 17.99 -4.56
N LYS A 192 -7.47 19.02 -3.74
CA LYS A 192 -8.70 19.22 -2.95
C LYS A 192 -9.90 19.28 -3.88
N ASP A 193 -9.81 20.03 -4.97
CA ASP A 193 -10.87 20.14 -5.97
C ASP A 193 -11.16 18.82 -6.72
N ARG A 194 -10.20 17.90 -6.81
CA ARG A 194 -10.35 16.64 -7.57
C ARG A 194 -10.68 15.43 -6.71
N PHE A 195 -10.06 15.31 -5.55
CA PHE A 195 -10.32 14.22 -4.62
C PHE A 195 -11.56 14.53 -3.78
N THR A 196 -11.67 15.75 -3.22
CA THR A 196 -12.73 16.08 -2.26
C THR A 196 -13.95 16.78 -2.87
N GLN A 197 -13.83 17.43 -4.05
CA GLN A 197 -14.96 18.06 -4.73
C GLN A 197 -15.34 17.30 -6.01
N ILE A 198 -16.59 16.85 -6.06
CA ILE A 198 -17.12 16.00 -7.14
C ILE A 198 -17.21 16.75 -8.50
N TYR A 199 -16.98 18.08 -8.53
CA TYR A 199 -17.39 18.99 -9.62
C TYR A 199 -16.30 19.66 -10.43
N GLN A 200 -15.05 19.59 -9.99
CA GLN A 200 -14.00 20.43 -10.55
C GLN A 200 -12.98 19.64 -11.36
N TRP A 201 -13.40 18.53 -11.93
CA TRP A 201 -12.58 17.77 -12.88
C TRP A 201 -12.34 18.59 -14.15
N LYS A 202 -11.24 19.37 -14.18
CA LYS A 202 -10.80 20.18 -15.33
C LYS A 202 -10.21 19.35 -16.49
N VAL A 203 -10.27 18.02 -16.41
CA VAL A 203 -9.65 17.11 -17.38
C VAL A 203 -10.75 16.43 -18.17
N ASN A 204 -10.76 16.67 -19.48
CA ASN A 204 -11.69 16.00 -20.39
C ASN A 204 -11.26 14.55 -20.62
N SER A 205 -12.24 13.67 -20.77
CA SER A 205 -11.96 12.29 -21.11
C SER A 205 -11.38 12.19 -22.53
N VAL A 206 -10.32 11.38 -22.69
CA VAL A 206 -9.80 11.01 -24.01
C VAL A 206 -10.60 9.89 -24.68
N TYR A 207 -11.58 9.34 -23.96
CA TYR A 207 -12.46 8.28 -24.43
C TYR A 207 -13.84 8.85 -24.79
N ILE A 208 -14.43 8.34 -25.86
CA ILE A 208 -15.70 8.88 -26.40
C ILE A 208 -16.93 8.37 -25.64
N ASP A 209 -16.80 7.24 -24.94
CA ASP A 209 -17.88 6.48 -24.32
C ASP A 209 -17.92 6.63 -22.79
N THR A 210 -16.98 7.37 -22.19
CA THR A 210 -17.02 7.70 -20.76
C THR A 210 -16.62 9.16 -20.51
N PRO A 211 -17.45 9.96 -19.79
CA PRO A 211 -17.17 11.37 -19.51
C PRO A 211 -16.36 11.59 -18.21
N THR A 212 -16.03 10.52 -17.49
CA THR A 212 -15.21 10.59 -16.27
C THR A 212 -13.72 10.70 -16.64
N PRO A 213 -12.92 11.39 -15.81
CA PRO A 213 -11.50 11.60 -16.11
C PRO A 213 -10.60 10.48 -15.61
N PHE A 214 -11.09 9.56 -14.78
CA PHE A 214 -10.27 8.55 -14.10
C PHE A 214 -9.46 7.71 -15.07
N ALA A 215 -10.12 7.10 -16.06
CA ALA A 215 -9.46 6.31 -17.11
C ALA A 215 -8.43 7.13 -17.90
N THR A 216 -8.70 8.42 -18.11
CA THR A 216 -7.79 9.33 -18.81
C THR A 216 -6.53 9.60 -17.99
N LEU A 217 -6.70 9.89 -16.70
CA LEU A 217 -5.61 10.26 -15.80
C LEU A 217 -4.67 9.09 -15.50
N ILE A 218 -5.17 7.85 -15.55
CA ILE A 218 -4.33 6.66 -15.36
C ILE A 218 -3.80 6.05 -16.66
N LYS A 219 -4.18 6.59 -17.83
CA LYS A 219 -3.83 6.00 -19.14
C LYS A 219 -2.32 5.82 -19.32
N GLY A 220 -1.53 6.78 -18.85
CA GLY A 220 -0.07 6.76 -18.96
C GLY A 220 0.64 5.79 -18.02
N TYR A 221 -0.08 5.10 -17.13
CA TYR A 221 0.47 4.04 -16.27
C TYR A 221 0.20 2.65 -16.84
N HIS A 222 -0.51 2.55 -17.96
CA HIS A 222 -0.80 1.29 -18.65
C HIS A 222 -1.53 0.24 -17.79
N ILE A 223 -2.14 0.63 -16.66
CA ILE A 223 -2.87 -0.28 -15.76
C ILE A 223 -4.03 -0.94 -16.49
N LEU A 224 -4.90 -0.13 -17.09
CA LEU A 224 -5.95 -0.59 -17.99
C LEU A 224 -5.54 -0.33 -19.42
N GLU A 225 -5.52 -1.37 -20.24
CA GLU A 225 -5.36 -1.23 -21.68
C GLU A 225 -6.73 -1.14 -22.35
N GLY A 226 -6.76 -0.37 -23.44
CA GLY A 226 -7.90 -0.25 -24.34
C GLY A 226 -7.38 -0.02 -25.76
N SER A 227 -8.09 -0.53 -26.75
CA SER A 227 -7.81 -0.27 -28.15
C SER A 227 -8.47 1.05 -28.58
N GLY A 228 -7.66 2.07 -28.87
CA GLY A 228 -8.14 3.32 -29.47
C GLY A 228 -8.87 4.26 -28.49
N ARG A 229 -10.02 4.79 -28.91
CA ARG A 229 -10.80 5.81 -28.20
C ARG A 229 -12.02 5.27 -27.43
N ILE A 230 -12.25 3.95 -27.44
CA ILE A 230 -13.39 3.30 -26.77
C ILE A 230 -12.87 2.61 -25.49
N PHE A 231 -13.46 2.94 -24.34
CA PHE A 231 -13.02 2.45 -23.04
C PHE A 231 -13.80 1.22 -22.52
N TRP A 232 -15.07 1.09 -22.90
CA TRP A 232 -16.03 0.09 -22.42
C TRP A 232 -16.35 0.21 -20.92
N PRO A 233 -16.86 1.36 -20.44
CA PRO A 233 -16.99 1.65 -19.01
C PRO A 233 -17.84 0.65 -18.23
N TYR A 234 -18.87 0.08 -18.85
CA TYR A 234 -19.82 -0.82 -18.19
C TYR A 234 -19.43 -2.30 -18.23
N ALA A 235 -18.38 -2.66 -19.00
CA ALA A 235 -17.95 -4.06 -19.05
C ALA A 235 -17.46 -4.51 -17.68
N LYS A 236 -17.80 -5.74 -17.30
CA LYS A 236 -17.37 -6.32 -16.04
C LYS A 236 -15.92 -6.75 -16.13
N VAL A 237 -15.16 -6.47 -15.08
CA VAL A 237 -13.76 -6.88 -14.98
C VAL A 237 -13.70 -8.30 -14.44
N THR A 238 -13.01 -9.19 -15.15
CA THR A 238 -12.80 -10.57 -14.65
C THR A 238 -11.71 -10.63 -13.60
N ARG A 239 -11.68 -11.69 -12.79
CA ARG A 239 -10.61 -11.93 -11.80
C ARG A 239 -9.23 -11.97 -12.45
N ALA A 240 -9.11 -12.58 -13.63
CA ALA A 240 -7.86 -12.60 -14.39
C ALA A 240 -7.45 -11.21 -14.89
N GLN A 241 -8.39 -10.42 -15.42
CA GLN A 241 -8.13 -9.04 -15.85
C GLN A 241 -7.66 -8.17 -14.68
N PHE A 242 -8.32 -8.27 -13.52
CA PHE A 242 -7.93 -7.52 -12.34
C PHE A 242 -6.56 -7.96 -11.80
N ALA A 243 -6.24 -9.25 -11.85
CA ALA A 243 -4.90 -9.75 -11.52
C ALA A 243 -3.81 -9.09 -12.39
N LEU A 244 -4.04 -8.96 -13.71
CA LEU A 244 -3.10 -8.26 -14.58
C LEU A 244 -2.95 -6.78 -14.20
N MET A 245 -4.05 -6.10 -13.88
CA MET A 245 -4.02 -4.70 -13.41
C MET A 245 -3.21 -4.54 -12.12
N LEU A 246 -3.38 -5.46 -11.14
CA LEU A 246 -2.61 -5.46 -9.89
C LEU A 246 -1.12 -5.69 -10.14
N LYS A 247 -0.76 -6.62 -11.04
CA LYS A 247 0.65 -6.83 -11.40
C LYS A 247 1.25 -5.56 -12.02
N ARG A 248 0.55 -4.90 -12.94
CA ARG A 248 1.01 -3.65 -13.56
C ARG A 248 1.16 -2.52 -12.55
N LEU A 249 0.25 -2.43 -11.58
CA LEU A 249 0.35 -1.48 -10.48
C LEU A 249 1.59 -1.76 -9.62
N TYR A 250 1.83 -3.02 -9.27
CA TYR A 250 3.01 -3.42 -8.52
C TYR A 250 4.31 -3.09 -9.27
N ASP A 251 4.37 -3.42 -10.57
CA ASP A 251 5.54 -3.11 -11.42
C ASP A 251 5.77 -1.60 -11.51
N THR A 252 4.70 -0.80 -11.60
CA THR A 252 4.76 0.67 -11.57
C THR A 252 5.40 1.18 -10.28
N TYR A 253 4.93 0.70 -9.13
CA TYR A 253 5.50 1.08 -7.84
C TYR A 253 6.94 0.61 -7.65
N ALA A 254 7.27 -0.59 -8.12
CA ALA A 254 8.63 -1.11 -8.07
C ALA A 254 9.60 -0.25 -8.89
N LEU A 255 9.18 0.13 -10.11
CA LEU A 255 9.97 1.01 -10.97
C LEU A 255 10.19 2.39 -10.33
N GLU A 256 9.13 3.02 -9.81
CA GLU A 256 9.23 4.34 -9.18
C GLU A 256 10.17 4.32 -7.97
N LYS A 257 10.00 3.36 -7.04
CA LYS A 257 10.90 3.25 -5.87
C LYS A 257 12.35 3.06 -6.29
N ASN A 258 12.61 2.20 -7.28
CA ASN A 258 13.96 1.99 -7.79
C ASN A 258 14.54 3.28 -8.39
N GLN A 259 13.73 4.07 -9.09
CA GLN A 259 14.17 5.38 -9.60
C GLN A 259 14.44 6.37 -8.46
N LEU A 260 13.61 6.37 -7.41
CA LEU A 260 13.78 7.29 -6.27
C LEU A 260 15.06 7.00 -5.47
N PHE A 261 15.33 5.73 -5.12
CA PHE A 261 16.56 5.36 -4.39
C PHE A 261 17.85 5.57 -5.21
N ASN A 262 17.78 5.47 -6.54
CA ASN A 262 18.94 5.70 -7.42
C ASN A 262 18.94 7.12 -8.03
N GLY A 263 18.07 8.01 -7.54
CA GLY A 263 17.86 9.35 -8.09
C GLY A 263 18.72 10.42 -7.43
N SER A 264 18.24 11.67 -7.47
CA SER A 264 18.85 12.78 -6.74
C SER A 264 18.73 12.58 -5.22
N MET A 265 19.50 13.33 -4.43
CA MET A 265 19.36 13.33 -2.97
C MET A 265 17.91 13.63 -2.52
N GLU A 266 17.19 14.52 -3.20
CA GLU A 266 15.77 14.79 -2.95
C GLU A 266 14.89 13.55 -3.21
N SER A 267 15.17 12.83 -4.30
CA SER A 267 14.45 11.59 -4.63
C SER A 267 14.72 10.50 -3.58
N GLN A 268 15.96 10.39 -3.10
CA GLN A 268 16.34 9.45 -2.05
C GLN A 268 15.67 9.81 -0.72
N ILE A 269 15.59 11.10 -0.38
CA ILE A 269 14.84 11.59 0.79
C ILE A 269 13.36 11.16 0.70
N GLU A 270 12.75 11.29 -0.47
CA GLU A 270 11.36 10.86 -0.69
C GLU A 270 11.19 9.34 -0.49
N ALA A 271 12.12 8.56 -1.03
CA ALA A 271 12.15 7.11 -0.87
C ALA A 271 12.32 6.69 0.59
N ALA A 272 13.24 7.36 1.30
CA ALA A 272 13.51 7.16 2.72
C ALA A 272 12.30 7.54 3.58
N ASN A 273 11.59 8.64 3.26
CA ASN A 273 10.38 9.05 3.97
C ASN A 273 9.31 7.94 3.94
N THR A 274 9.06 7.40 2.75
CA THR A 274 8.10 6.30 2.56
C THR A 274 8.55 5.02 3.27
N TYR A 275 9.82 4.64 3.12
CA TYR A 275 10.40 3.46 3.75
C TYR A 275 10.36 3.54 5.28
N LEU A 276 10.80 4.65 5.85
CA LEU A 276 10.85 4.87 7.30
C LEU A 276 9.45 4.97 7.92
N THR A 277 8.44 5.40 7.15
CA THR A 277 7.03 5.29 7.57
C THR A 277 6.63 3.83 7.81
N ALA A 278 6.95 2.92 6.88
CA ALA A 278 6.67 1.50 7.07
C ALA A 278 7.48 0.87 8.24
N VAL A 279 8.73 1.29 8.40
CA VAL A 279 9.61 0.89 9.52
C VAL A 279 9.02 1.32 10.86
N SER A 280 8.61 2.59 11.00
CA SER A 280 8.04 3.14 12.24
C SER A 280 6.70 2.48 12.54
N TYR A 281 5.87 2.22 11.53
CA TYR A 281 4.62 1.48 11.71
C TYR A 281 4.88 0.09 12.31
N ALA A 282 5.84 -0.67 11.76
CA ALA A 282 6.19 -2.00 12.27
C ALA A 282 6.67 -1.94 13.73
N TRP A 283 7.47 -0.94 14.08
CA TRP A 283 7.96 -0.67 15.44
C TRP A 283 6.82 -0.34 16.41
N GLU A 284 5.96 0.60 16.05
CA GLU A 284 4.85 1.08 16.89
C GLU A 284 3.83 -0.02 17.18
N LYS A 285 3.56 -0.88 16.20
CA LYS A 285 2.67 -2.05 16.38
C LYS A 285 3.32 -3.20 17.15
N ARG A 286 4.61 -3.09 17.49
CA ARG A 286 5.37 -4.10 18.24
C ARG A 286 5.25 -5.50 17.65
N ASN A 287 5.15 -5.58 16.33
CA ASN A 287 5.01 -6.85 15.63
C ASN A 287 6.41 -7.35 15.26
N LEU A 288 6.98 -8.24 16.06
CA LEU A 288 8.34 -8.76 15.85
C LEU A 288 8.56 -9.36 14.45
N LYS A 289 7.53 -10.01 13.88
CA LYS A 289 7.62 -10.57 12.53
C LYS A 289 7.76 -9.48 11.48
N GLU A 290 6.98 -8.40 11.60
CA GLU A 290 7.10 -7.26 10.68
C GLU A 290 8.37 -6.46 10.93
N MET A 291 8.74 -6.21 12.18
CA MET A 291 10.00 -5.54 12.53
C MET A 291 11.21 -6.28 11.94
N ALA A 292 11.23 -7.62 11.97
CA ALA A 292 12.31 -8.42 11.40
C ALA A 292 12.47 -8.31 9.88
N ARG A 293 11.47 -7.77 9.18
CA ARG A 293 11.58 -7.46 7.75
C ARG A 293 12.43 -6.22 7.50
N TYR A 294 12.42 -5.27 8.44
CA TYR A 294 13.00 -3.93 8.28
C TYR A 294 14.30 -3.73 9.06
N PHE A 295 14.42 -4.31 10.26
CA PHE A 295 15.58 -4.14 11.14
C PHE A 295 16.53 -5.32 11.05
N SER A 296 17.85 -5.04 11.08
CA SER A 296 18.85 -6.09 11.19
C SER A 296 18.72 -6.87 12.52
N PRO A 297 19.18 -8.13 12.59
CA PRO A 297 19.14 -8.91 13.83
C PRO A 297 19.81 -8.21 15.02
N ASP A 298 20.87 -7.43 14.79
CA ASP A 298 21.57 -6.72 15.86
C ASP A 298 20.82 -5.49 16.33
N VAL A 299 20.10 -4.80 15.43
CA VAL A 299 19.18 -3.73 15.82
C VAL A 299 18.03 -4.31 16.63
N LEU A 300 17.41 -5.42 16.21
CA LEU A 300 16.29 -6.05 16.94
C LEU A 300 16.64 -6.39 18.39
N LYS A 301 17.89 -6.78 18.70
CA LYS A 301 18.34 -7.06 20.07
C LYS A 301 18.38 -5.82 20.96
N LYS A 302 18.60 -4.63 20.37
CA LYS A 302 18.85 -3.37 21.09
C LYS A 302 17.69 -2.39 20.98
N ILE A 303 16.86 -2.49 19.95
CA ILE A 303 15.83 -1.48 19.64
C ILE A 303 14.81 -1.32 20.78
N GLY A 304 14.56 -2.38 21.55
CA GLY A 304 13.72 -2.32 22.76
C GLY A 304 14.25 -1.40 23.87
N THR A 305 15.51 -0.98 23.82
CA THR A 305 16.10 -0.01 24.76
C THR A 305 15.91 1.44 24.33
N LEU A 306 15.45 1.69 23.11
CA LEU A 306 15.17 3.05 22.65
C LEU A 306 14.02 3.66 23.45
N PRO A 307 13.98 5.00 23.58
CA PRO A 307 12.80 5.70 24.06
C PRO A 307 11.56 5.25 23.29
N LYS A 308 10.42 5.12 24.00
CA LYS A 308 9.14 4.73 23.40
C LYS A 308 8.49 5.91 22.68
N ILE A 309 9.17 6.41 21.66
CA ILE A 309 8.72 7.49 20.78
C ILE A 309 8.50 6.94 19.36
N PRO A 310 7.69 7.62 18.52
CA PRO A 310 7.64 7.32 17.09
C PRO A 310 9.03 7.49 16.50
N LEU A 311 9.49 6.52 15.73
CA LEU A 311 10.80 6.64 15.09
C LEU A 311 10.73 7.68 13.96
N HIS A 312 9.60 7.71 13.25
CA HIS A 312 9.42 8.55 12.08
C HIS A 312 8.04 9.21 12.05
N ASP A 313 8.00 10.47 11.63
CA ASP A 313 6.79 11.15 11.17
C ASP A 313 7.07 11.66 9.75
N TYR A 314 6.18 11.35 8.79
CA TYR A 314 6.34 11.74 7.40
C TYR A 314 6.28 13.25 7.15
N ALA A 315 5.81 14.03 8.13
CA ALA A 315 5.83 15.49 8.14
C ALA A 315 7.14 16.07 8.70
N GLY A 316 8.04 15.22 9.18
CA GLY A 316 9.37 15.62 9.67
C GLY A 316 10.31 16.06 8.55
N VAL A 317 11.45 16.62 8.96
CA VAL A 317 12.51 17.03 8.04
C VAL A 317 13.56 15.93 8.00
N LEU A 318 13.85 15.40 6.81
CA LEU A 318 14.90 14.41 6.60
C LEU A 318 16.10 15.02 5.89
N LYS A 319 17.30 14.54 6.24
CA LYS A 319 18.56 14.84 5.58
C LYS A 319 19.34 13.56 5.34
N ILE A 320 20.05 13.51 4.22
CA ILE A 320 21.05 12.46 3.94
C ILE A 320 22.42 13.10 4.09
N SER A 321 23.29 12.51 4.91
CA SER A 321 24.60 13.10 5.26
C SER A 321 25.80 12.32 4.74
N ASP A 322 25.64 11.01 4.52
CA ASP A 322 26.70 10.14 4.06
C ASP A 322 26.11 9.08 3.15
N GLU A 323 26.73 8.94 1.97
CA GLU A 323 26.41 7.93 0.98
C GLU A 323 27.70 7.27 0.54
N ASP A 324 27.76 5.95 0.64
CA ASP A 324 28.88 5.21 0.05
C ASP A 324 28.88 5.43 -1.46
N SER A 325 30.07 5.55 -2.05
CA SER A 325 30.35 5.60 -3.50
C SER A 325 29.51 4.66 -4.38
N ASN A 326 29.02 3.55 -3.83
CA ASN A 326 28.20 2.56 -4.53
C ASN A 326 26.68 2.68 -4.29
N HIS A 327 26.19 3.70 -3.56
CA HIS A 327 24.77 3.90 -3.22
C HIS A 327 24.14 2.69 -2.49
N LEU A 328 24.94 1.89 -1.79
CA LEU A 328 24.48 0.69 -1.06
C LEU A 328 24.24 0.94 0.43
N SER A 329 24.63 2.11 0.93
CA SER A 329 24.45 2.54 2.30
C SER A 329 24.17 4.03 2.33
N ILE A 330 23.13 4.43 3.06
CA ILE A 330 22.80 5.84 3.27
C ILE A 330 22.58 6.10 4.76
N GLN A 331 23.07 7.24 5.24
CA GLN A 331 22.75 7.76 6.55
C GLN A 331 21.62 8.78 6.43
N VAL A 332 20.52 8.54 7.15
CA VAL A 332 19.35 9.43 7.17
C VAL A 332 19.19 9.99 8.58
N SER A 333 19.14 11.31 8.71
CA SER A 333 18.80 12.00 9.96
C SER A 333 17.44 12.65 9.81
N GLY A 334 16.54 12.34 10.74
CA GLY A 334 15.21 12.92 10.80
C GLY A 334 15.01 13.80 12.03
N THR A 335 14.45 14.99 11.83
CA THR A 335 14.03 15.89 12.92
C THR A 335 12.50 15.91 12.96
N TYR A 336 11.95 15.66 14.15
CA TYR A 336 10.52 15.49 14.37
C TYR A 336 10.04 16.31 15.57
N HIS A 337 8.74 16.59 15.59
CA HIS A 337 8.05 17.21 16.71
C HIS A 337 6.93 16.29 17.19
N SER A 338 6.86 16.05 18.51
CA SER A 338 5.74 15.35 19.14
C SER A 338 5.14 16.19 20.25
N TYR A 339 3.80 16.33 20.26
CA TYR A 339 3.09 16.96 21.37
C TYR A 339 3.32 16.28 22.73
N LEU A 340 3.71 15.00 22.74
CA LEU A 340 3.96 14.24 23.97
C LEU A 340 5.43 14.28 24.41
N TYR A 341 6.37 14.39 23.47
CA TYR A 341 7.80 14.19 23.74
C TYR A 341 8.67 15.41 23.42
N GLY A 342 8.10 16.48 22.85
CA GLY A 342 8.85 17.62 22.35
C GLY A 342 9.54 17.33 21.03
N ASP A 343 10.56 18.13 20.72
CA ASP A 343 11.42 17.94 19.56
C ASP A 343 12.40 16.79 19.80
N TYR A 344 12.69 16.02 18.75
CA TYR A 344 13.67 14.94 18.81
C TYR A 344 14.26 14.65 17.44
N GLU A 345 15.43 14.03 17.45
CA GLU A 345 16.13 13.56 16.26
C GLU A 345 16.27 12.04 16.28
N VAL A 346 16.15 11.43 15.11
CA VAL A 346 16.44 10.00 14.92
C VAL A 346 17.40 9.85 13.75
N ASP A 347 18.52 9.20 14.01
CA ASP A 347 19.51 8.85 12.99
C ASP A 347 19.37 7.38 12.62
N TYR A 348 19.42 7.11 11.33
CA TYR A 348 19.28 5.79 10.73
C TYR A 348 20.48 5.48 9.85
N GLN A 349 21.04 4.28 10.01
CA GLN A 349 21.87 3.69 8.98
C GLN A 349 21.04 2.72 8.16
N LEU A 350 20.86 3.01 6.87
CA LEU A 350 20.14 2.15 5.94
C LEU A 350 21.15 1.47 5.02
N LYS A 351 21.02 0.16 4.84
CA LYS A 351 21.88 -0.61 3.94
C LYS A 351 21.05 -1.48 3.01
N LYS A 352 21.42 -1.52 1.73
CA LYS A 352 20.79 -2.41 0.76
C LYS A 352 21.09 -3.85 1.11
N ASN A 353 20.05 -4.67 1.11
CA ASN A 353 20.08 -6.10 1.36
C ASN A 353 19.04 -6.78 0.45
N PRO A 354 19.47 -7.35 -0.70
CA PRO A 354 18.58 -8.05 -1.63
C PRO A 354 17.85 -9.26 -1.03
N GLN A 355 18.35 -9.80 0.09
CA GLN A 355 17.72 -10.89 0.82
C GLN A 355 16.74 -10.40 1.89
N ALA A 356 16.60 -9.08 2.08
CA ALA A 356 15.66 -8.53 3.03
C ALA A 356 14.22 -8.81 2.57
N ASN A 357 13.43 -9.38 3.47
CA ASN A 357 12.04 -9.73 3.19
C ASN A 357 11.11 -8.51 3.30
N ASN A 358 11.44 -7.39 2.67
CA ASN A 358 10.62 -6.19 2.62
C ASN A 358 10.57 -5.58 1.21
N PRO A 359 9.59 -4.70 0.91
CA PRO A 359 9.35 -4.21 -0.45
C PRO A 359 10.42 -3.29 -1.04
N TYR A 360 11.45 -2.96 -0.28
CA TYR A 360 12.46 -1.97 -0.63
C TYR A 360 13.84 -2.59 -0.86
N GLU A 361 14.10 -3.80 -0.37
CA GLU A 361 15.45 -4.41 -0.35
C GLU A 361 16.46 -3.57 0.45
N TRP A 362 16.00 -2.82 1.45
CA TRP A 362 16.82 -2.05 2.39
C TRP A 362 16.57 -2.51 3.83
N GLN A 363 17.57 -2.41 4.69
CA GLN A 363 17.43 -2.68 6.12
C GLN A 363 18.01 -1.55 6.96
N VAL A 364 17.36 -1.29 8.10
CA VAL A 364 17.92 -0.46 9.17
C VAL A 364 18.97 -1.27 9.92
N THR A 365 20.22 -0.86 9.82
CA THR A 365 21.38 -1.54 10.45
C THR A 365 21.88 -0.82 11.69
N ALA A 366 21.50 0.44 11.89
CA ALA A 366 21.66 1.18 13.13
C ALA A 366 20.53 2.19 13.28
N VAL A 367 20.14 2.48 14.52
CA VAL A 367 19.18 3.52 14.89
C VAL A 367 19.60 4.14 16.21
N SER A 368 19.59 5.47 16.28
CA SER A 368 19.81 6.22 17.52
C SER A 368 18.83 7.37 17.64
N VAL A 369 18.38 7.62 18.86
CA VAL A 369 17.43 8.68 19.19
C VAL A 369 18.15 9.72 20.05
N ARG A 370 18.02 10.99 19.69
CA ARG A 370 18.56 12.13 20.45
C ARG A 370 17.40 13.07 20.79
N GLN A 371 17.34 13.52 22.03
CA GLN A 371 16.47 14.63 22.44
C GLN A 371 17.39 15.83 22.71
N PRO A 372 17.06 17.02 22.21
CA PRO A 372 17.84 18.23 22.42
C PRO A 372 17.93 18.63 23.90
#